data_AF-A0A368LHR2-F1
#
_entry.id   AF-A0A368LHR2-F1
#
_cell.length_a   1.000
_cell.length_b   1.000
_cell.length_c   1.000
_cell.angle_alpha   90.00
_cell.angle_beta   90.00
_cell.angle_gamma   90.00
#
_symmetry.space_group_name_H-M   'P 1'
#
loop_
_entity.id
_entity.type
_entity.pdbx_description
1 polymer ?
#
loop_
_entity_poly.entity_id
_entity_poly.type
_entity_poly.pdbx_seq_one_letter_code
_entity_poly.pdbx_strand_id
1 'polypeptide(L)'
;MNYLISHNTTHHPFLSITARKKTIKHKLFYVMSGYLSVRVGKEEYLVSAQEAFWLPLECLTALTYFPNSQILEIEISARSRSHYSHQAGYVSPSPLMSALLEKLALHSFSPENIQLMTWLKALNFELESLKPILSNGSITLQEACQKGKNALSFQMSINVRDALKARASGIKREKVITDFFNGSENHANELCLAIANTSLN
;
A
#
# COMPACT_ATOMS: atom_id res chain seq x y z
N MET A 1 -21.55 -7.02 4.82
CA MET A 1 -22.26 -5.94 5.55
C MET A 1 -21.64 -4.61 5.16
N ASN A 2 -22.41 -3.62 4.70
CA ASN A 2 -21.89 -2.39 4.08
C ASN A 2 -21.89 -1.22 5.08
N TYR A 3 -20.74 -0.94 5.70
CA TYR A 3 -20.54 0.20 6.59
C TYR A 3 -20.15 1.47 5.82
N LEU A 4 -20.44 2.65 6.38
CA LEU A 4 -20.01 3.92 5.79
C LEU A 4 -18.50 4.14 5.91
N ILE A 5 -17.93 3.75 7.04
CA ILE A 5 -16.49 3.74 7.30
C ILE A 5 -16.15 2.44 8.03
N SER A 6 -15.01 1.85 7.67
CA SER A 6 -14.45 0.66 8.33
C SER A 6 -12.93 0.71 8.27
N HIS A 7 -12.26 -0.09 9.09
CA HIS A 7 -10.82 -0.24 9.00
C HIS A 7 -10.41 -1.72 8.99
N ASN A 8 -9.19 -1.97 8.55
CA ASN A 8 -8.57 -3.27 8.60
C ASN A 8 -7.07 -3.11 8.78
N THR A 9 -6.47 -3.89 9.68
CA THR A 9 -5.02 -3.95 9.86
C THR A 9 -4.51 -5.26 9.28
N THR A 10 -3.60 -5.18 8.32
CA THR A 10 -3.03 -6.37 7.67
C THR A 10 -1.52 -6.41 7.86
N HIS A 11 -1.01 -7.57 8.25
CA HIS A 11 0.41 -7.87 8.24
C HIS A 11 0.76 -8.62 6.95
N HIS A 12 1.74 -8.11 6.22
CA HIS A 12 2.28 -8.68 5.00
C HIS A 12 3.68 -9.23 5.29
N PRO A 13 3.82 -10.52 5.70
CA PRO A 13 5.14 -11.10 5.96
C PRO A 13 6.00 -11.19 4.70
N PHE A 14 5.36 -11.32 3.53
CA PHE A 14 6.00 -11.41 2.23
C PHE A 14 5.46 -10.33 1.28
N LEU A 15 6.18 -10.12 0.19
CA LEU A 15 5.80 -9.22 -0.89
C LEU A 15 4.42 -9.59 -1.44
N SER A 16 3.50 -8.64 -1.40
CA SER A 16 2.14 -8.81 -1.93
C SER A 16 1.81 -7.71 -2.93
N ILE A 17 1.13 -8.07 -4.01
CA ILE A 17 0.89 -7.20 -5.15
C ILE A 17 -0.60 -7.23 -5.48
N THR A 18 -1.18 -6.06 -5.72
CA THR A 18 -2.56 -5.97 -6.22
C THR A 18 -2.58 -5.65 -7.72
N ALA A 19 -3.62 -6.12 -8.39
CA ALA A 19 -3.87 -5.76 -9.79
C ALA A 19 -4.25 -4.28 -9.90
N ARG A 20 -3.88 -3.65 -11.02
CA ARG A 20 -4.22 -2.25 -11.29
C ARG A 20 -5.72 -2.11 -11.54
N LYS A 21 -6.46 -1.51 -10.61
CA LYS A 21 -7.92 -1.38 -10.67
C LYS A 21 -8.37 -0.02 -10.12
N LYS A 22 -9.55 0.43 -10.55
CA LYS A 22 -10.20 1.61 -9.95
C LYS A 22 -10.68 1.26 -8.54
N THR A 23 -10.42 2.12 -7.58
CA THR A 23 -10.97 1.99 -6.22
C THR A 23 -12.50 2.19 -6.25
N ILE A 24 -13.23 1.36 -5.52
CA ILE A 24 -14.70 1.46 -5.36
C ILE A 24 -15.10 2.16 -4.05
N LYS A 25 -14.10 2.59 -3.28
CA LYS A 25 -14.20 3.28 -1.98
C LYS A 25 -13.08 4.31 -1.93
N HIS A 26 -13.26 5.37 -1.13
CA HIS A 26 -12.10 6.15 -0.70
C HIS A 26 -11.29 5.30 0.29
N LYS A 27 -9.96 5.45 0.25
CA LYS A 27 -9.06 4.69 1.09
C LYS A 27 -8.00 5.60 1.69
N LEU A 28 -7.73 5.43 2.98
CA LEU A 28 -6.52 5.93 3.62
C LEU A 28 -5.66 4.73 4.00
N PHE A 29 -4.41 4.71 3.54
CA PHE A 29 -3.41 3.78 4.01
C PHE A 29 -2.53 4.48 5.04
N TYR A 30 -2.28 3.83 6.16
CA TYR A 30 -1.31 4.26 7.16
C TYR A 30 -0.34 3.11 7.41
N VAL A 31 0.95 3.38 7.21
CA VAL A 31 1.99 2.37 7.35
C VAL A 31 2.43 2.34 8.81
N MET A 32 2.09 1.28 9.54
CA MET A 32 2.53 1.11 10.93
C MET A 32 4.01 0.75 10.99
N SER A 33 4.42 -0.16 10.11
CA SER A 33 5.81 -0.59 9.94
C SER A 33 6.04 -1.08 8.51
N GLY A 34 7.30 -1.05 8.06
CA GLY A 34 7.68 -1.45 6.72
C GLY A 34 7.37 -0.40 5.66
N TYR A 35 6.96 -0.84 4.47
CA TYR A 35 6.74 0.02 3.31
C TYR A 35 5.56 -0.44 2.44
N LEU A 36 4.90 0.54 1.84
CA LEU A 36 3.86 0.36 0.83
C LEU A 36 4.24 1.19 -0.37
N SER A 37 4.19 0.63 -1.59
CA SER A 37 4.16 1.47 -2.79
C SER A 37 2.75 1.61 -3.33
N VAL A 38 2.41 2.84 -3.73
CA VAL A 38 1.12 3.20 -4.30
C VAL A 38 1.34 3.76 -5.69
N ARG A 39 0.93 3.02 -6.71
CA ARG A 39 0.99 3.46 -8.11
C ARG A 39 -0.23 4.29 -8.46
N VAL A 40 -0.02 5.56 -8.76
CA VAL A 40 -1.07 6.48 -9.23
C VAL A 40 -0.62 7.12 -10.54
N GLY A 41 -1.44 6.98 -11.59
CA GLY A 41 -1.05 7.46 -12.92
C GLY A 41 0.14 6.68 -13.49
N LYS A 42 1.25 7.38 -13.78
CA LYS A 42 2.50 6.78 -14.28
C LYS A 42 3.52 6.50 -13.17
N GLU A 43 3.36 7.16 -12.04
CA GLU A 43 4.31 7.13 -10.94
C GLU A 43 3.92 6.12 -9.88
N GLU A 44 4.93 5.62 -9.17
CA GLU A 44 4.78 4.74 -8.04
C GLU A 44 5.46 5.37 -6.82
N TYR A 45 4.67 5.70 -5.81
CA TYR A 45 5.08 6.46 -4.64
C TYR A 45 5.36 5.52 -3.48
N LEU A 46 6.48 5.71 -2.78
CA LEU A 46 6.87 4.89 -1.63
C LEU A 46 6.39 5.53 -0.32
N VAL A 47 5.55 4.82 0.42
CA VAL A 47 5.01 5.22 1.71
C VAL A 47 5.73 4.42 2.80
N SER A 48 6.39 5.13 3.71
CA SER A 48 7.21 4.57 4.79
C SER A 48 6.45 4.53 6.10
N ALA A 49 7.02 3.88 7.12
CA ALA A 49 6.45 3.83 8.45
C ALA A 49 6.06 5.23 8.98
N GLN A 50 4.90 5.30 9.63
CA GLN A 50 4.23 6.51 10.14
C GLN A 50 3.76 7.51 9.07
N GLU A 51 3.91 7.18 7.78
CA GLU A 51 3.33 7.97 6.71
C GLU A 51 1.94 7.45 6.33
N ALA A 52 1.14 8.37 5.77
CA ALA A 52 -0.20 8.08 5.32
C ALA A 52 -0.40 8.50 3.85
N PHE A 53 -1.19 7.73 3.12
CA PHE A 53 -1.49 7.96 1.72
C PHE A 53 -2.99 7.85 1.46
N TRP A 54 -3.55 8.89 0.87
CA TRP A 54 -4.97 8.96 0.52
C TRP A 54 -5.21 8.57 -0.93
N LEU A 55 -6.21 7.72 -1.14
CA LEU A 55 -6.77 7.41 -2.44
C LEU A 55 -8.25 7.81 -2.49
N PRO A 56 -8.63 8.68 -3.43
CA PRO A 56 -10.02 8.99 -3.67
C PRO A 56 -10.74 7.78 -4.30
N LEU A 57 -12.06 7.81 -4.24
CA LEU A 57 -12.94 6.93 -5.00
C LEU A 57 -12.63 7.04 -6.51
N GLU A 58 -12.79 5.94 -7.24
CA GLU A 58 -12.52 5.81 -8.68
C GLU A 58 -11.05 6.06 -9.11
N CYS A 59 -10.13 6.15 -8.16
CA CYS A 59 -8.71 6.28 -8.44
C CYS A 59 -8.15 4.97 -9.01
N LEU A 60 -7.57 5.01 -10.21
CA LEU A 60 -6.88 3.86 -10.81
C LEU A 60 -5.52 3.65 -10.12
N THR A 61 -5.42 2.61 -9.30
CA THR A 61 -4.26 2.35 -8.46
C THR A 61 -3.77 0.92 -8.59
N ALA A 62 -2.50 0.70 -8.25
CA ALA A 62 -1.96 -0.61 -7.89
C ALA A 62 -1.07 -0.46 -6.66
N LEU A 63 -1.18 -1.41 -5.74
CA LEU A 63 -0.42 -1.44 -4.48
C LEU A 63 0.62 -2.55 -4.50
N THR A 64 1.82 -2.26 -3.98
CA THR A 64 2.80 -3.27 -3.60
C THR A 64 3.08 -3.15 -2.10
N TYR A 65 2.78 -4.19 -1.35
CA TYR A 65 3.13 -4.30 0.06
C TYR A 65 4.50 -4.98 0.16
N PHE A 66 5.48 -4.32 0.76
CA PHE A 66 6.82 -4.88 0.91
C PHE A 66 6.84 -5.92 2.06
N PRO A 67 7.81 -6.86 2.06
CA PRO A 67 7.94 -7.85 3.13
C PRO A 67 8.00 -7.21 4.53
N ASN A 68 7.43 -7.91 5.51
CA ASN A 68 7.33 -7.49 6.92
C ASN A 68 6.70 -6.10 7.11
N SER A 69 5.68 -5.77 6.31
CA SER A 69 4.94 -4.51 6.46
C SER A 69 3.63 -4.72 7.21
N GLN A 70 3.28 -3.77 8.08
CA GLN A 70 1.99 -3.73 8.75
C GLN A 70 1.26 -2.46 8.34
N ILE A 71 0.09 -2.63 7.71
CA ILE A 71 -0.68 -1.54 7.13
C ILE A 71 -2.06 -1.48 7.76
N LEU A 72 -2.43 -0.29 8.23
CA LEU A 72 -3.81 0.05 8.55
C LEU A 72 -4.46 0.65 7.29
N GLU A 73 -5.57 0.08 6.89
CA GLU A 73 -6.40 0.58 5.80
C GLU A 73 -7.73 1.06 6.36
N ILE A 74 -8.08 2.32 6.08
CA ILE A 74 -9.40 2.89 6.36
C ILE A 74 -10.15 2.96 5.04
N GLU A 75 -11.33 2.36 4.99
CA GLU A 75 -12.19 2.38 3.81
C GLU A 75 -13.46 3.18 4.07
N ILE A 76 -13.80 4.08 3.15
CA ILE A 76 -15.05 4.83 3.18
C ILE A 76 -15.92 4.46 1.98
N SER A 77 -17.16 4.09 2.26
CA SER A 77 -18.16 3.76 1.25
C SER A 77 -18.43 4.94 0.33
N ALA A 78 -18.59 4.65 -0.97
CA ALA A 78 -19.07 5.61 -1.97
C ALA A 78 -20.45 6.21 -1.65
N ARG A 79 -21.21 5.63 -0.69
CA ARG A 79 -22.49 6.16 -0.21
C ARG A 79 -22.33 7.25 0.86
N SER A 80 -21.11 7.51 1.33
CA SER A 80 -20.86 8.60 2.26
C SER A 80 -21.23 9.93 1.61
N ARG A 81 -21.85 10.83 2.38
CA ARG A 81 -22.22 12.18 1.94
C ARG A 81 -21.22 13.26 2.36
N SER A 82 -20.17 12.86 3.06
CA SER A 82 -19.04 13.71 3.44
C SER A 82 -18.24 14.17 2.22
N HIS A 83 -17.59 15.32 2.34
CA HIS A 83 -16.78 15.90 1.26
C HIS A 83 -15.32 15.54 1.47
N TYR A 84 -14.84 14.52 0.75
CA TYR A 84 -13.43 14.14 0.81
C TYR A 84 -12.64 14.70 -0.37
N SER A 85 -11.32 14.80 -0.22
CA SER A 85 -10.45 15.19 -1.32
C SER A 85 -10.56 14.22 -2.52
N HIS A 86 -10.70 14.80 -3.71
CA HIS A 86 -10.65 14.09 -5.00
C HIS A 86 -9.22 13.90 -5.52
N GLN A 87 -8.22 14.44 -4.83
CA GLN A 87 -6.81 14.29 -5.17
C GLN A 87 -6.19 13.17 -4.35
N ALA A 88 -5.51 12.23 -5.01
CA ALA A 88 -4.67 11.24 -4.33
C ALA A 88 -3.37 11.88 -3.84
N GLY A 89 -2.77 11.34 -2.78
CA GLY A 89 -1.43 11.74 -2.37
C GLY A 89 -1.10 11.47 -0.92
N TYR A 90 0.09 11.91 -0.52
CA TYR A 90 0.53 11.86 0.86
C TYR A 90 -0.30 12.81 1.69
N VAL A 91 -0.59 12.41 2.92
CA VAL A 91 -1.21 13.27 3.92
C VAL A 91 -0.32 13.30 5.15
N SER A 92 -0.21 14.48 5.76
CA SER A 92 0.42 14.64 7.07
C SER A 92 -0.68 14.53 8.13
N PRO A 93 -0.79 13.40 8.86
CA PRO A 93 -1.83 13.24 9.85
C PRO A 93 -1.67 14.27 10.97
N SER A 94 -2.78 14.87 11.41
CA SER A 94 -2.78 15.71 12.62
C SER A 94 -2.44 14.84 13.85
N PRO A 95 -2.01 15.43 14.98
CA PRO A 95 -1.78 14.67 16.21
C PRO A 95 -3.00 13.84 16.65
N LEU A 96 -4.22 14.37 16.45
CA LEU A 96 -5.46 13.64 16.73
C LEU A 96 -5.63 12.47 15.75
N MET A 97 -5.45 12.71 14.46
CA MET A 97 -5.56 11.67 13.44
C MET A 97 -4.55 10.53 13.67
N SER A 98 -3.28 10.85 13.95
CA SER A 98 -2.26 9.84 14.28
C SER A 98 -2.67 8.98 15.47
N ALA A 99 -3.11 9.60 16.56
CA ALA A 99 -3.56 8.89 17.75
C ALA A 99 -4.77 7.97 17.46
N LEU A 100 -5.73 8.44 16.64
CA LEU A 100 -6.87 7.63 16.23
C LEU A 100 -6.45 6.44 15.36
N LEU A 101 -5.55 6.65 14.39
CA LEU A 101 -5.03 5.58 13.54
C LEU A 101 -4.29 4.52 14.37
N GLU A 102 -3.43 4.93 15.29
CA GLU A 102 -2.74 4.01 16.19
C GLU A 102 -3.71 3.21 17.07
N LYS A 103 -4.74 3.85 17.64
CA LYS A 103 -5.77 3.13 18.39
C LYS A 103 -6.53 2.14 17.52
N LEU A 104 -7.00 2.56 16.35
CA LEU A 104 -7.73 1.70 15.43
C LEU A 104 -6.89 0.49 15.01
N ALA A 105 -5.60 0.67 14.78
CA ALA A 105 -4.71 -0.41 14.35
C ALA A 105 -4.61 -1.57 15.36
N LEU A 106 -4.79 -1.29 16.65
CA LEU A 106 -4.71 -2.27 17.74
C LEU A 106 -5.98 -3.12 17.91
N HIS A 107 -7.06 -2.76 17.22
CA HIS A 107 -8.36 -3.42 17.39
C HIS A 107 -8.89 -3.94 16.06
N SER A 108 -9.39 -5.17 16.06
CA SER A 108 -10.17 -5.69 14.95
C SER A 108 -11.45 -4.88 14.78
N PHE A 109 -11.84 -4.62 13.53
CA PHE A 109 -13.08 -3.92 13.25
C PHE A 109 -14.28 -4.68 13.80
N SER A 110 -15.07 -4.00 14.64
CA SER A 110 -16.33 -4.49 15.18
C SER A 110 -17.34 -3.35 15.20
N PRO A 111 -18.45 -3.45 14.45
CA PRO A 111 -19.46 -2.40 14.39
C PRO A 111 -20.26 -2.23 15.70
N GLU A 112 -20.26 -3.26 16.55
CA GLU A 112 -20.94 -3.24 17.86
C GLU A 112 -20.11 -2.54 18.93
N ASN A 113 -18.81 -2.33 18.67
CA ASN A 113 -17.92 -1.64 19.59
C ASN A 113 -18.14 -0.11 19.50
N ILE A 114 -18.88 0.44 20.46
CA ILE A 114 -19.24 1.86 20.55
C ILE A 114 -18.01 2.77 20.55
N GLN A 115 -16.96 2.38 21.28
CA GLN A 115 -15.72 3.15 21.37
C GLN A 115 -15.02 3.23 20.01
N LEU A 116 -14.91 2.09 19.32
CA LEU A 116 -14.32 2.01 17.99
C LEU A 116 -15.10 2.83 16.96
N MET A 117 -16.43 2.72 17.00
CA MET A 117 -17.30 3.52 16.13
C MET A 117 -17.20 5.02 16.43
N THR A 118 -16.94 5.41 17.69
CA THR A 118 -16.71 6.81 18.07
C THR A 118 -15.39 7.32 17.49
N TRP A 119 -14.31 6.52 17.56
CA TRP A 119 -13.04 6.86 16.95
C TRP A 119 -13.13 6.98 15.43
N LEU A 120 -13.83 6.07 14.76
CA LEU A 120 -14.04 6.14 13.31
C LEU A 120 -14.86 7.39 12.91
N LYS A 121 -15.83 7.81 13.72
CA LYS A 121 -16.56 9.07 13.48
C LYS A 121 -15.65 10.29 13.60
N ALA A 122 -14.82 10.35 14.64
CA ALA A 122 -13.85 11.43 14.82
C ALA A 122 -12.83 11.46 13.68
N LEU A 123 -12.32 10.29 13.28
CA LEU A 123 -11.43 10.17 12.13
C LEU A 123 -12.10 10.66 10.85
N ASN A 124 -13.36 10.27 10.60
CA ASN A 124 -14.10 10.71 9.42
C ASN A 124 -14.17 12.23 9.29
N PHE A 125 -14.28 12.95 10.42
CA PHE A 125 -14.25 14.41 10.43
C PHE A 125 -12.88 14.97 9.99
N GLU A 126 -11.78 14.40 10.49
CA GLU A 126 -10.42 14.76 10.05
C GLU A 126 -10.23 14.52 8.54
N LEU A 127 -10.78 13.40 8.01
CA LEU A 127 -10.64 13.01 6.60
C LEU A 127 -11.21 14.04 5.61
N GLU A 128 -12.26 14.76 5.98
CA GLU A 128 -12.87 15.81 5.12
C GLU A 128 -11.96 17.03 4.95
N SER A 129 -11.03 17.24 5.87
CA SER A 129 -10.09 18.36 5.85
C SER A 129 -8.75 18.04 5.17
N LEU A 130 -8.56 16.79 4.72
CA LEU A 130 -7.30 16.36 4.12
C LEU A 130 -6.98 17.15 2.86
N LYS A 131 -5.70 17.48 2.72
CA LYS A 131 -5.12 18.08 1.52
C LYS A 131 -4.00 17.17 1.02
N PRO A 132 -4.32 16.05 0.35
CA PRO A 132 -3.34 15.11 -0.15
C PRO A 132 -2.50 15.75 -1.24
N ILE A 133 -1.18 15.52 -1.21
CA ILE A 133 -0.24 16.12 -2.15
C ILE A 133 0.61 15.04 -2.80
N LEU A 134 0.74 15.13 -4.12
CA LEU A 134 1.76 14.46 -4.93
C LEU A 134 2.66 15.58 -5.46
N SER A 135 3.72 15.92 -4.73
CA SER A 135 4.62 17.01 -5.13
C SER A 135 6.06 16.50 -5.22
N ASN A 136 6.96 17.34 -5.74
CA ASN A 136 8.38 17.04 -5.98
C ASN A 136 9.20 16.65 -4.72
N GLY A 137 8.59 16.58 -3.53
CA GLY A 137 9.19 16.04 -2.31
C GLY A 137 8.78 14.60 -1.96
N SER A 138 7.79 14.03 -2.68
CA SER A 138 7.39 12.64 -2.51
C SER A 138 8.44 11.70 -3.09
N ILE A 139 8.92 10.75 -2.29
CA ILE A 139 9.92 9.76 -2.77
C ILE A 139 9.21 8.76 -3.67
N THR A 140 9.56 8.76 -4.94
CA THR A 140 9.11 7.69 -5.84
C THR A 140 9.85 6.40 -5.52
N LEU A 141 9.22 5.26 -5.82
CA LEU A 141 9.85 3.95 -5.65
C LEU A 141 11.12 3.83 -6.50
N GLN A 142 11.14 4.46 -7.69
CA GLN A 142 12.31 4.49 -8.55
C GLN A 142 13.48 5.23 -7.88
N GLU A 143 13.23 6.40 -7.28
CA GLU A 143 14.26 7.13 -6.53
C GLU A 143 14.74 6.35 -5.31
N ALA A 144 13.83 5.71 -4.58
CA ALA A 144 14.17 4.88 -3.42
C ALA A 144 15.06 3.68 -3.78
N CYS A 145 14.91 3.11 -4.99
CA CYS A 145 15.81 2.07 -5.49
C CYS A 145 17.19 2.57 -5.88
N GLN A 146 17.33 3.86 -6.18
CA GLN A 146 18.62 4.45 -6.57
C GLN A 146 19.36 5.05 -5.37
N LYS A 147 18.62 5.50 -4.36
CA LYS A 147 19.14 6.30 -3.26
C LYS A 147 18.56 5.83 -1.92
N GLY A 148 19.41 5.81 -0.90
CA GLY A 148 19.01 5.53 0.48
C GLY A 148 19.53 4.20 1.02
N LYS A 149 19.32 3.99 2.32
CA LYS A 149 19.88 2.83 3.04
C LYS A 149 19.30 1.49 2.58
N ASN A 150 18.05 1.48 2.11
CA ASN A 150 17.32 0.26 1.74
C ASN A 150 17.22 0.05 0.22
N ALA A 151 17.98 0.80 -0.58
CA ALA A 151 17.90 0.81 -2.04
C ALA A 151 18.03 -0.60 -2.65
N LEU A 152 19.01 -1.38 -2.19
CA LEU A 152 19.22 -2.76 -2.63
C LEU A 152 18.02 -3.67 -2.30
N SER A 153 17.48 -3.58 -1.10
CA SER A 153 16.31 -4.37 -0.67
C SER A 153 15.07 -4.03 -1.49
N PHE A 154 14.86 -2.75 -1.82
CA PHE A 154 13.79 -2.35 -2.71
C PHE A 154 14.00 -2.87 -4.13
N GLN A 155 15.23 -2.79 -4.65
CA GLN A 155 15.52 -3.28 -5.99
C GLN A 155 15.32 -4.80 -6.11
N MET A 156 15.75 -5.58 -5.11
CA MET A 156 15.48 -7.02 -5.07
C MET A 156 13.98 -7.30 -5.02
N SER A 157 13.23 -6.57 -4.19
CA SER A 157 11.78 -6.73 -4.09
C SER A 157 11.07 -6.40 -5.40
N ILE A 158 11.51 -5.36 -6.11
CA ILE A 158 10.98 -4.98 -7.42
C ILE A 158 11.33 -6.00 -8.50
N ASN A 159 12.56 -6.53 -8.52
CA ASN A 159 12.94 -7.57 -9.48
C ASN A 159 12.05 -8.81 -9.30
N VAL A 160 11.83 -9.26 -8.07
CA VAL A 160 10.89 -10.37 -7.78
C VAL A 160 9.47 -10.00 -8.19
N ARG A 161 9.00 -8.80 -7.84
CA ARG A 161 7.67 -8.30 -8.22
C ARG A 161 7.44 -8.37 -9.73
N ASP A 162 8.40 -7.87 -10.51
CA ASP A 162 8.26 -7.71 -11.95
C ASP A 162 8.46 -9.04 -12.68
N ALA A 163 9.31 -9.93 -12.15
CA ALA A 163 9.40 -11.32 -12.60
C ALA A 163 8.07 -12.09 -12.40
N LEU A 164 7.43 -11.96 -11.24
CA LEU A 164 6.14 -12.61 -10.96
C LEU A 164 5.04 -12.06 -11.86
N LYS A 165 5.01 -10.74 -12.09
CA LYS A 165 4.08 -10.11 -13.04
C LYS A 165 4.31 -10.58 -14.47
N ALA A 166 5.57 -10.68 -14.90
CA ALA A 166 5.94 -11.17 -16.23
C ALA A 166 5.45 -12.61 -16.45
N ARG A 167 5.64 -13.50 -15.45
CA ARG A 167 5.10 -14.86 -15.47
C ARG A 167 3.58 -14.89 -15.52
N ALA A 168 2.90 -14.11 -14.68
CA ALA A 168 1.44 -14.00 -14.68
C ALA A 168 0.88 -13.47 -16.01
N SER A 169 1.70 -12.75 -16.78
CA SER A 169 1.38 -12.25 -18.13
C SER A 169 1.72 -13.26 -19.23
N GLY A 170 2.14 -14.48 -18.90
CA GLY A 170 2.39 -15.57 -19.85
C GLY A 170 3.81 -15.60 -20.44
N ILE A 171 4.74 -14.76 -19.98
CA ILE A 171 6.13 -14.78 -20.46
C ILE A 171 6.82 -16.05 -19.99
N LYS A 172 7.46 -16.81 -20.89
CA LYS A 172 8.16 -18.07 -20.57
C LYS A 172 9.16 -17.93 -19.42
N ARG A 173 9.24 -18.96 -18.57
CA ARG A 173 10.07 -19.00 -17.37
C ARG A 173 11.54 -18.68 -17.66
N GLU A 174 12.11 -19.31 -18.68
CA GLU A 174 13.52 -19.18 -19.04
C GLU A 174 13.87 -17.74 -19.41
N LYS A 175 12.94 -17.08 -20.12
CA LYS A 175 13.07 -15.66 -20.46
C LYS A 175 13.00 -14.77 -19.22
N VAL A 176 12.06 -15.02 -18.31
CA VAL A 176 11.97 -14.26 -17.04
C VAL A 176 13.25 -14.43 -16.21
N ILE A 177 13.79 -15.64 -16.12
CA ILE A 177 15.04 -15.89 -15.38
C ILE A 177 16.22 -15.15 -16.01
N THR A 178 16.27 -15.11 -17.34
CA THR A 178 17.30 -14.35 -18.06
C THR A 178 17.16 -12.85 -17.82
N ASP A 179 15.95 -12.31 -17.97
CA ASP A 179 15.68 -10.87 -17.91
C ASP A 179 15.84 -10.28 -16.49
N PHE A 180 15.48 -11.02 -15.44
CA PHE A 180 15.41 -10.49 -14.07
C PHE A 180 16.44 -11.08 -13.09
N PHE A 181 17.03 -12.25 -13.42
CA PHE A 181 17.93 -12.98 -12.53
C PHE A 181 19.25 -13.40 -13.21
N ASN A 182 19.62 -12.75 -14.32
CA ASN A 182 20.85 -13.01 -15.07
C ASN A 182 21.04 -14.48 -15.48
N GLY A 183 19.95 -15.20 -15.74
CA GLY A 183 19.98 -16.61 -16.15
C GLY A 183 20.16 -17.60 -14.99
N SER A 184 20.25 -17.16 -13.74
CA SER A 184 20.48 -18.05 -12.59
C SER A 184 19.17 -18.56 -11.99
N GLU A 185 18.85 -19.83 -12.23
CA GLU A 185 17.63 -20.46 -11.70
C GLU A 185 17.62 -20.56 -10.17
N ASN A 186 18.76 -20.90 -9.56
CA ASN A 186 18.87 -21.01 -8.11
C ASN A 186 18.57 -19.67 -7.43
N HIS A 187 19.20 -18.59 -7.88
CA HIS A 187 18.93 -17.25 -7.37
C HIS A 187 17.47 -16.84 -7.58
N ALA A 188 16.88 -17.15 -8.73
CA ALA A 188 15.48 -16.84 -9.01
C ALA A 188 14.54 -17.54 -8.01
N ASN A 189 14.74 -18.83 -7.77
CA ASN A 189 13.92 -19.61 -6.84
C ASN A 189 14.11 -19.15 -5.38
N GLU A 190 15.36 -18.95 -4.95
CA GLU A 190 15.68 -18.50 -3.59
C GLU A 190 15.09 -17.12 -3.29
N LEU A 191 15.26 -16.14 -4.20
CA LEU A 191 14.74 -14.80 -3.99
C LEU A 191 13.20 -14.76 -4.05
N CYS A 192 12.57 -15.48 -4.97
CA CYS A 192 11.11 -15.53 -5.03
C CYS A 192 10.52 -16.18 -3.77
N LEU A 193 11.15 -17.24 -3.26
CA LEU A 193 10.72 -17.89 -2.02
C LEU A 193 10.94 -16.98 -0.80
N ALA A 194 12.11 -16.37 -0.68
CA ALA A 194 12.45 -15.52 0.46
C ALA A 194 11.63 -14.22 0.51
N ILE A 195 11.39 -13.58 -0.63
CA ILE A 195 10.74 -12.27 -0.71
C ILE A 195 9.22 -12.39 -0.83
N ALA A 196 8.73 -13.33 -1.64
CA ALA A 196 7.32 -13.43 -1.99
C ALA A 196 6.65 -14.74 -1.53
N ASN A 197 7.40 -15.65 -0.89
CA ASN A 197 6.94 -16.99 -0.49
C ASN A 197 6.21 -17.74 -1.60
N THR A 198 6.76 -17.62 -2.81
CA THR A 198 6.21 -18.28 -3.99
C THR A 198 7.34 -18.72 -4.90
N SER A 199 7.13 -19.82 -5.59
CA SER A 199 8.05 -20.23 -6.65
C SER A 199 7.69 -19.46 -7.92
N LEU A 200 8.71 -19.03 -8.66
CA LEU A 200 8.52 -18.78 -10.08
C LEU A 200 8.02 -20.12 -10.65
N ASN A 201 6.85 -20.20 -11.27
CA ASN A 201 6.34 -21.40 -11.98
C ASN A 201 6.05 -20.98 -13.41
#